data_AF-A0A350QJ43-F1
#
_entry.id   AF-A0A350QJ43-F1
#
_cell.length_a   1.000
_cell.length_b   1.000
_cell.length_c   1.000
_cell.angle_alpha   90.00
_cell.angle_beta   90.00
_cell.angle_gamma   90.00
#
_symmetry.space_group_name_H-M   'P 1'
#
loop_
_entity.id
_entity.type
_entity.pdbx_description
1 polymer ?
#
loop_
_entity_poly.entity_id
_entity_poly.type
_entity_poly.pdbx_seq_one_letter_code
_entity_poly.pdbx_strand_id
1 'polypeptide(L)'
;MQQALVLADTLDDSDARASIHFRLGMAFRKIGEHNLALEHMQHAASLYQRLNDLSSYSYTLVYIAESHLESAGGIAQAEQYLLEALAISEQINNVMRTAIVKQSLGRVSRLRGENLQAAQYYNAALQQFRQIGAQTYVQESALALAELALMQQQFSQTEQIIADLSPGIEGAANYLQARYYTLRAELAEHKQDWQQAFLLNQQANKLHFTELTTTTAEKLTELKDQLKQSNTQHHSNTAQLLQQQSLRQTLWYWKLAAAILLFLLIGCGGMYWCLRTRHNQTKSVQLAFLLSHNWSRFCERLQQDDRGKQPLQLVAIALSISQQLKLDLGEEALRQPLQAVLSNLNIAQLSGCCINSDVLWLGCRASPAETACFVRQLETDIQQALPALAKESHLIRLQLEVSQLLGSRWQAHELTALREAFWLSWKLASITDNTSPCWQLKLSAEQPRPCEWQTSNLRQDMINALQLGALTLTLNDELLPADLSLAMATELAETCEL
;
A
#
# COMPACT_ATOMS: atom_id res chain seq x y z
N MET A 1 -28.03 32.87 13.29
CA MET A 1 -28.50 32.86 11.88
C MET A 1 -27.88 31.73 11.07
N GLN A 2 -26.55 31.52 11.06
CA GLN A 2 -25.95 30.37 10.36
C GLN A 2 -26.44 28.99 10.84
N GLN A 3 -26.57 28.77 12.15
CA GLN A 3 -27.15 27.52 12.68
C GLN A 3 -28.62 27.33 12.25
N ALA A 4 -29.37 28.42 12.11
CA ALA A 4 -30.75 28.37 11.60
C ALA A 4 -30.78 28.03 10.11
N LEU A 5 -29.79 28.47 9.33
CA LEU A 5 -29.63 28.12 7.92
C LEU A 5 -29.42 26.60 7.76
N VAL A 6 -28.51 26.03 8.56
CA VAL A 6 -28.24 24.58 8.58
C VAL A 6 -29.51 23.80 8.94
N LEU A 7 -30.25 24.25 9.95
CA LEU A 7 -31.51 23.61 10.31
C LEU A 7 -32.55 23.71 9.18
N ALA A 8 -32.69 24.87 8.55
CA ALA A 8 -33.62 25.06 7.44
C ALA A 8 -33.24 24.21 6.21
N ASP A 9 -31.94 24.03 5.95
CA ASP A 9 -31.44 23.09 4.92
C ASP A 9 -31.79 21.63 5.28
N THR A 10 -31.66 21.22 6.56
CA THR A 10 -32.03 19.86 6.97
C THR A 10 -33.53 19.58 6.93
N LEU A 11 -34.36 20.62 7.06
CA LEU A 11 -35.82 20.54 7.05
C LEU A 11 -36.43 20.82 5.66
N ASP A 12 -35.60 21.14 4.66
CA ASP A 12 -36.00 21.59 3.31
C ASP A 12 -37.01 22.76 3.31
N ASP A 13 -36.90 23.64 4.32
CA ASP A 13 -37.80 24.78 4.51
C ASP A 13 -37.31 25.99 3.69
N SER A 14 -37.80 26.08 2.45
CA SER A 14 -37.39 27.13 1.51
C SER A 14 -37.80 28.55 1.94
N ASP A 15 -38.95 28.70 2.62
CA ASP A 15 -39.40 29.98 3.17
C ASP A 15 -38.48 30.47 4.30
N ALA A 16 -38.15 29.57 5.24
CA ALA A 16 -37.21 29.87 6.31
C ALA A 16 -35.83 30.23 5.75
N ARG A 17 -35.34 29.51 4.73
CA ARG A 17 -34.06 29.80 4.07
C ARG A 17 -34.05 31.20 3.44
N ALA A 18 -35.12 31.57 2.73
CA ALA A 18 -35.26 32.89 2.11
C ALA A 18 -35.20 34.00 3.17
N SER A 19 -35.95 33.83 4.26
CA SER A 19 -36.01 34.77 5.39
C SER A 19 -34.66 34.89 6.11
N ILE A 20 -33.95 33.77 6.31
CA ILE A 20 -32.62 33.78 6.95
C ILE A 20 -31.60 34.51 6.07
N HIS A 21 -31.55 34.21 4.77
CA HIS A 21 -30.68 34.91 3.83
C HIS A 21 -30.97 36.41 3.80
N PHE A 22 -32.24 36.80 3.76
CA PHE A 22 -32.64 38.21 3.81
C PHE A 22 -32.16 38.90 5.09
N ARG A 23 -32.35 38.26 6.25
CA ARG A 23 -31.90 38.80 7.55
C ARG A 23 -30.38 38.88 7.67
N LEU A 24 -29.67 37.89 7.14
CA LEU A 24 -28.20 37.93 7.04
C LEU A 24 -27.76 39.10 6.16
N GLY A 25 -28.37 39.28 4.99
CA GLY A 25 -28.10 40.40 4.10
C GLY A 25 -28.30 41.76 4.79
N MET A 26 -29.38 41.91 5.57
CA MET A 26 -29.62 43.13 6.35
C MET A 26 -28.55 43.35 7.42
N ALA A 27 -28.14 42.30 8.12
CA ALA A 27 -27.12 42.38 9.16
C ALA A 27 -25.76 42.80 8.56
N PHE A 28 -25.32 42.14 7.48
CA PHE A 28 -24.09 42.50 6.78
C PHE A 28 -24.13 43.92 6.23
N ARG A 29 -25.27 44.39 5.72
CA ARG A 29 -25.40 45.78 5.29
C ARG A 29 -25.25 46.75 6.45
N LYS A 30 -25.84 46.45 7.61
CA LYS A 30 -25.74 47.30 8.82
C LYS A 30 -24.30 47.44 9.29
N ILE A 31 -23.50 46.38 9.17
CA ILE A 31 -22.06 46.43 9.46
C ILE A 31 -21.22 46.85 8.24
N GLY A 32 -21.79 47.35 7.14
CA GLY A 32 -21.03 47.86 6.00
C GLY A 32 -20.30 46.80 5.15
N GLU A 33 -20.61 45.51 5.33
CA GLU A 33 -20.09 44.43 4.50
C GLU A 33 -20.97 44.27 3.24
N HIS A 34 -20.91 45.25 2.35
CA HIS A 34 -21.85 45.39 1.22
C HIS A 34 -21.81 44.22 0.23
N ASN A 35 -20.64 43.59 0.04
CA ASN A 35 -20.50 42.44 -0.85
C ASN A 35 -21.19 41.19 -0.29
N LEU A 36 -20.99 40.87 1.00
CA LEU A 36 -21.67 39.76 1.68
C LEU A 36 -23.17 40.02 1.80
N ALA A 37 -23.56 41.28 2.02
CA ALA A 37 -24.95 41.70 2.00
C ALA A 37 -25.59 41.41 0.64
N LEU A 38 -24.92 41.80 -0.45
CA LEU A 38 -25.39 41.57 -1.81
C LEU A 38 -25.56 40.07 -2.13
N GLU A 39 -24.58 39.25 -1.78
CA GLU A 39 -24.63 37.79 -1.97
C GLU A 39 -25.87 37.18 -1.29
N HIS A 40 -26.05 37.44 0.01
CA HIS A 40 -27.19 36.92 0.74
C HIS A 40 -28.53 37.48 0.26
N MET A 41 -28.59 38.74 -0.16
CA MET A 41 -29.80 39.31 -0.75
C MET A 41 -30.14 38.68 -2.10
N GLN A 42 -29.16 38.36 -2.95
CA GLN A 42 -29.39 37.65 -4.21
C GLN A 42 -29.92 36.23 -3.98
N HIS A 43 -29.38 35.51 -2.97
CA HIS A 43 -29.92 34.21 -2.56
C HIS A 43 -31.37 34.32 -2.07
N ALA A 44 -31.68 35.29 -1.21
CA ALA A 44 -33.04 35.53 -0.74
C ALA A 44 -33.99 35.86 -1.90
N ALA A 45 -33.57 36.73 -2.83
CA ALA A 45 -34.36 37.12 -3.99
C ALA A 45 -34.69 35.91 -4.89
N SER A 46 -33.68 35.08 -5.20
CA SER A 46 -33.86 33.82 -5.93
C SER A 46 -34.87 32.87 -5.27
N LEU A 47 -34.84 32.77 -3.94
CA LEU A 47 -35.77 31.93 -3.19
C LEU A 47 -37.18 32.51 -3.20
N TYR A 48 -37.36 33.79 -2.86
CA TYR A 48 -38.68 34.43 -2.87
C TYR A 48 -39.33 34.41 -4.26
N GLN A 49 -38.52 34.58 -5.32
CA GLN A 49 -39.01 34.45 -6.69
C GLN A 49 -39.53 33.03 -6.99
N ARG A 50 -38.80 31.99 -6.58
CA ARG A 50 -39.24 30.59 -6.75
C ARG A 50 -40.48 30.24 -5.92
N LEU A 51 -40.60 30.84 -4.74
CA LEU A 51 -41.75 30.71 -3.84
C LEU A 51 -42.96 31.54 -4.30
N ASN A 52 -42.79 32.38 -5.33
CA ASN A 52 -43.78 33.35 -5.80
C ASN A 52 -44.23 34.35 -4.70
N ASP A 53 -43.37 34.61 -3.70
CA ASP A 53 -43.56 35.68 -2.73
C ASP A 53 -43.05 37.01 -3.33
N LEU A 54 -43.90 37.60 -4.17
CA LEU A 54 -43.62 38.85 -4.87
C LEU A 54 -43.40 40.05 -3.92
N SER A 55 -44.02 40.02 -2.73
CA SER A 55 -43.89 41.10 -1.74
C SER A 55 -42.49 41.11 -1.13
N SER A 56 -41.99 39.94 -0.70
CA SER A 56 -40.64 39.81 -0.16
C SER A 56 -39.58 39.92 -1.25
N TYR A 57 -39.85 39.44 -2.46
CA TYR A 57 -38.98 39.61 -3.62
C TYR A 57 -38.75 41.09 -3.95
N SER A 58 -39.83 41.87 -4.16
CA SER A 58 -39.75 43.32 -4.39
C SER A 58 -38.95 44.04 -3.30
N TYR A 59 -39.17 43.68 -2.04
CA TYR A 59 -38.44 44.30 -0.93
C TYR A 59 -36.95 43.94 -0.92
N THR A 60 -36.62 42.71 -1.29
CA THR A 60 -35.23 42.25 -1.38
C THR A 60 -34.51 42.98 -2.51
N LEU A 61 -35.17 43.23 -3.65
CA LEU A 61 -34.61 44.02 -4.75
C LEU A 61 -34.24 45.45 -4.33
N VAL A 62 -35.03 46.09 -3.45
CA VAL A 62 -34.67 47.41 -2.88
C VAL A 62 -33.32 47.35 -2.15
N TYR A 63 -33.09 46.29 -1.37
CA TYR A 63 -31.83 46.15 -0.63
C TYR A 63 -30.64 45.75 -1.50
N ILE A 64 -30.87 45.01 -2.58
CA ILE A 64 -29.86 44.77 -3.61
C ILE A 64 -29.44 46.11 -4.24
N ALA A 65 -30.42 46.95 -4.59
CA ALA A 65 -30.16 48.28 -5.14
C ALA A 65 -29.39 49.16 -4.15
N GLU A 66 -29.78 49.19 -2.87
CA GLU A 66 -29.05 49.93 -1.84
C GLU A 66 -27.59 49.48 -1.72
N SER A 67 -27.31 48.17 -1.73
CA SER A 67 -25.93 47.66 -1.72
C SER A 67 -25.13 48.08 -2.95
N HIS A 68 -25.76 48.15 -4.12
CA HIS A 68 -25.11 48.67 -5.34
C HIS A 68 -24.80 50.17 -5.25
N LEU A 69 -25.63 50.97 -4.56
CA LEU A 69 -25.36 52.41 -4.38
C LEU A 69 -24.12 52.69 -3.52
N GLU A 70 -23.69 51.74 -2.69
CA GLU A 70 -22.44 51.85 -1.91
C GLU A 70 -21.19 51.46 -2.72
N SER A 71 -21.37 50.90 -3.92
CA SER A 71 -20.27 50.52 -4.82
C SER A 71 -20.00 51.60 -5.87
N ALA A 72 -18.72 51.84 -6.18
CA ALA A 72 -18.34 52.78 -7.23
C ALA A 72 -18.97 52.39 -8.58
N GLY A 73 -19.78 53.29 -9.15
CA GLY A 73 -20.44 53.08 -10.44
C GLY A 73 -21.72 52.24 -10.41
N GLY A 74 -22.23 51.84 -9.23
CA GLY A 74 -23.42 50.97 -9.11
C GLY A 74 -24.78 51.63 -9.30
N ILE A 75 -24.83 52.93 -9.65
CA ILE A 75 -26.08 53.71 -9.75
C ILE A 75 -27.02 53.14 -10.83
N ALA A 76 -26.48 52.69 -11.97
CA ALA A 76 -27.29 52.14 -13.06
C ALA A 76 -27.94 50.80 -12.67
N GLN A 77 -27.18 49.91 -12.04
CA GLN A 77 -27.69 48.63 -11.54
C GLN A 77 -28.75 48.84 -10.46
N ALA A 78 -28.50 49.77 -9.52
CA ALA A 78 -29.46 50.10 -8.48
C ALA A 78 -30.80 50.56 -9.06
N GLU A 79 -30.78 51.44 -10.07
CA GLU A 79 -32.00 51.88 -10.74
C GLU A 79 -32.75 50.73 -11.40
N GLN A 80 -32.05 49.84 -12.10
CA GLN A 80 -32.68 48.68 -12.76
C GLN A 80 -33.46 47.82 -11.77
N TYR A 81 -32.83 47.45 -10.65
CA TYR A 81 -33.48 46.66 -9.60
C TYR A 81 -34.65 47.40 -8.94
N LEU A 82 -34.55 48.73 -8.79
CA LEU A 82 -35.65 49.53 -8.22
C LEU A 82 -36.84 49.65 -9.18
N LEU A 83 -36.60 49.80 -10.49
CA LEU A 83 -37.68 49.83 -11.48
C LEU A 83 -38.41 48.50 -11.56
N GLU A 84 -37.68 47.39 -11.47
CA GLU A 84 -38.28 46.05 -11.33
C GLU A 84 -39.09 45.94 -10.02
N ALA A 85 -38.52 46.34 -8.89
CA ALA A 85 -39.21 46.35 -7.60
C ALA A 85 -40.48 47.20 -7.62
N LEU A 86 -40.46 48.33 -8.34
CA LEU A 86 -41.59 49.24 -8.51
C LEU A 86 -42.72 48.54 -9.24
N ALA A 87 -42.44 47.97 -10.42
CA ALA A 87 -43.40 47.26 -11.24
C ALA A 87 -44.07 46.12 -10.46
N ILE A 88 -43.29 45.34 -9.70
CA ILE A 88 -43.81 44.26 -8.84
C ILE A 88 -44.69 44.84 -7.74
N SER A 89 -44.23 45.88 -7.04
CA SER A 89 -44.98 46.48 -5.92
C SER A 89 -46.34 47.05 -6.37
N GLU A 90 -46.40 47.63 -7.56
CA GLU A 90 -47.62 48.13 -8.18
C GLU A 90 -48.54 46.99 -8.62
N GLN A 91 -47.98 45.94 -9.23
CA GLN A 91 -48.73 44.74 -9.62
C GLN A 91 -49.45 44.10 -8.41
N ILE A 92 -48.80 44.02 -7.26
CA ILE A 92 -49.39 43.46 -6.04
C ILE A 92 -50.16 44.49 -5.20
N ASN A 93 -50.30 45.74 -5.68
CA ASN A 93 -50.97 46.85 -4.98
C ASN A 93 -50.43 47.09 -3.55
N ASN A 94 -49.14 46.89 -3.31
CA ASN A 94 -48.55 47.08 -2.00
C ASN A 94 -48.02 48.51 -1.82
N VAL A 95 -48.88 49.38 -1.29
CA VAL A 95 -48.61 50.82 -1.09
C VAL A 95 -47.33 51.06 -0.29
N MET A 96 -47.07 50.28 0.75
CA MET A 96 -45.87 50.42 1.57
C MET A 96 -44.60 50.13 0.75
N ARG A 97 -44.60 49.06 -0.04
CA ARG A 97 -43.46 48.70 -0.90
C ARG A 97 -43.24 49.74 -2.00
N THR A 98 -44.31 50.17 -2.66
CA THR A 98 -44.25 51.22 -3.69
C THR A 98 -43.65 52.51 -3.13
N ALA A 99 -44.04 52.92 -1.92
CA ALA A 99 -43.50 54.11 -1.28
C ALA A 99 -41.99 53.99 -0.97
N ILE A 100 -41.55 52.84 -0.45
CA ILE A 100 -40.13 52.55 -0.20
C ILE A 100 -39.32 52.59 -1.50
N VAL A 101 -39.82 51.94 -2.56
CA VAL A 101 -39.14 51.93 -3.86
C VAL A 101 -39.02 53.34 -4.42
N LYS A 102 -40.08 54.15 -4.34
CA LYS A 102 -40.04 55.57 -4.74
C LYS A 102 -39.04 56.37 -3.92
N GLN A 103 -38.96 56.18 -2.61
CA GLN A 103 -37.95 56.83 -1.78
C GLN A 103 -36.53 56.47 -2.26
N SER A 104 -36.26 55.21 -2.58
CA SER A 104 -34.96 54.76 -3.08
C SER A 104 -34.66 55.29 -4.49
N LEU A 105 -35.66 55.37 -5.38
CA LEU A 105 -35.51 56.04 -6.69
C LEU A 105 -35.21 57.54 -6.53
N GLY A 106 -35.80 58.20 -5.55
CA GLY A 106 -35.45 59.58 -5.19
C GLY A 106 -33.97 59.73 -4.83
N ARG A 107 -33.41 58.76 -4.09
CA ARG A 107 -31.97 58.71 -3.77
C ARG A 107 -31.13 58.50 -5.03
N VAL A 108 -31.53 57.62 -5.94
CA VAL A 108 -30.85 57.41 -7.23
C VAL A 108 -30.81 58.71 -8.04
N SER A 109 -31.96 59.37 -8.25
CA SER A 109 -32.03 60.63 -8.99
C SER A 109 -31.20 61.72 -8.34
N ARG A 110 -31.19 61.82 -7.00
CA ARG A 110 -30.33 62.77 -6.28
C ARG A 110 -28.85 62.51 -6.54
N LEU A 111 -28.40 61.25 -6.51
CA LEU A 111 -27.01 60.88 -6.79
C LEU A 111 -26.60 61.16 -8.25
N ARG A 112 -27.57 61.24 -9.18
CA ARG A 112 -27.36 61.68 -10.57
C ARG A 112 -27.39 63.19 -10.76
N GLY A 113 -27.76 63.96 -9.73
CA GLY A 113 -27.99 65.41 -9.84
C GLY A 113 -29.34 65.79 -10.44
N GLU A 114 -30.26 64.83 -10.61
CA GLU A 114 -31.61 65.02 -11.14
C GLU A 114 -32.56 65.52 -10.03
N ASN A 115 -32.27 66.71 -9.48
CA ASN A 115 -32.92 67.21 -8.26
C ASN A 115 -34.45 67.31 -8.37
N LEU A 116 -34.99 67.76 -9.51
CA LEU A 116 -36.44 67.85 -9.71
C LEU A 116 -37.12 66.47 -9.64
N GLN A 117 -36.50 65.47 -10.26
CA GLN A 117 -37.03 64.10 -10.25
C GLN A 117 -36.89 63.46 -8.87
N ALA A 118 -35.78 63.71 -8.16
CA ALA A 118 -35.61 63.29 -6.78
C ALA A 118 -36.73 63.86 -5.87
N ALA A 119 -37.04 65.16 -6.00
CA ALA A 119 -38.13 65.79 -5.26
C ALA A 119 -39.49 65.17 -5.56
N GLN A 120 -39.78 64.84 -6.83
CA GLN A 120 -41.04 64.18 -7.21
C GLN A 120 -41.17 62.80 -6.54
N TYR A 121 -40.12 61.99 -6.59
CA TYR A 121 -40.10 60.68 -5.96
C TYR A 121 -40.24 60.74 -4.44
N TYR A 122 -39.49 61.62 -3.78
CA TYR A 122 -39.59 61.78 -2.33
C TYR A 122 -40.95 62.31 -1.88
N ASN A 123 -41.55 63.26 -2.60
CA ASN A 123 -42.90 63.75 -2.29
C ASN A 123 -43.96 62.65 -2.47
N ALA A 124 -43.87 61.87 -3.54
CA ALA A 124 -44.77 60.75 -3.78
C ALA A 124 -44.67 59.69 -2.67
N ALA A 125 -43.45 59.35 -2.26
CA ALA A 125 -43.20 58.44 -1.14
C ALA A 125 -43.73 59.00 0.18
N LEU A 126 -43.42 60.26 0.50
CA LEU A 126 -43.88 60.96 1.71
C LEU A 126 -45.40 60.96 1.83
N GLN A 127 -46.12 61.26 0.75
CA GLN A 127 -47.58 61.25 0.73
C GLN A 127 -48.13 59.85 1.04
N GLN A 128 -47.56 58.81 0.43
CA GLN A 128 -47.97 57.41 0.67
C GLN A 128 -47.65 56.98 2.11
N PHE A 129 -46.47 57.32 2.65
CA PHE A 129 -46.12 57.01 4.03
C PHE A 129 -47.02 57.70 5.05
N ARG A 130 -47.43 58.95 4.79
CA ARG A 130 -48.41 59.67 5.63
C ARG A 130 -49.77 58.97 5.62
N GLN A 131 -50.23 58.52 4.46
CA GLN A 131 -51.52 57.82 4.33
C GLN A 131 -51.58 56.52 5.14
N ILE A 132 -50.47 55.78 5.23
CA ILE A 132 -50.38 54.50 5.95
C ILE A 132 -49.83 54.64 7.37
N GLY A 133 -49.54 55.86 7.84
CA GLY A 133 -49.06 56.12 9.21
C GLY A 133 -47.63 55.66 9.50
N ALA A 134 -46.78 55.51 8.49
CA ALA A 134 -45.41 55.00 8.62
C ALA A 134 -44.43 56.11 9.06
N GLN A 135 -44.49 56.51 10.33
CA GLN A 135 -43.81 57.73 10.84
C GLN A 135 -42.30 57.80 10.59
N THR A 136 -41.57 56.71 10.76
CA THR A 136 -40.11 56.68 10.50
C THR A 136 -39.81 57.03 9.04
N TYR A 137 -40.57 56.48 8.10
CA TYR A 137 -40.40 56.74 6.66
C TYR A 137 -40.88 58.15 6.26
N VAL A 138 -41.89 58.68 6.95
CA VAL A 138 -42.29 60.09 6.81
C VAL A 138 -41.12 61.00 7.20
N GLN A 139 -40.47 60.75 8.33
CA GLN A 139 -39.31 61.52 8.78
C GLN A 139 -38.14 61.40 7.80
N GLU A 140 -37.82 60.19 7.33
CA GLU A 140 -36.75 59.98 6.34
C GLU A 140 -36.97 60.73 5.04
N SER A 141 -38.17 60.61 4.46
CA SER A 141 -38.53 61.25 3.19
C SER A 141 -38.56 62.77 3.33
N ALA A 142 -39.06 63.29 4.44
CA ALA A 142 -39.08 64.72 4.71
C ALA A 142 -37.66 65.30 4.92
N LEU A 143 -36.79 64.60 5.65
CA LEU A 143 -35.38 65.00 5.79
C LEU A 143 -34.64 64.97 4.44
N ALA A 144 -34.91 63.99 3.58
CA ALA A 144 -34.34 63.95 2.24
C ALA A 144 -34.80 65.13 1.36
N LEU A 145 -36.06 65.55 1.48
CA LEU A 145 -36.58 66.76 0.82
C LEU A 145 -35.95 68.04 1.39
N ALA A 146 -35.74 68.12 2.70
CA ALA A 146 -35.08 69.24 3.35
C ALA A 146 -33.61 69.35 2.90
N GLU A 147 -32.87 68.25 2.86
CA GLU A 147 -31.50 68.20 2.30
C GLU A 147 -31.47 68.70 0.85
N LEU A 148 -32.41 68.25 0.03
CA LEU A 148 -32.49 68.64 -1.37
C LEU A 148 -32.85 70.12 -1.56
N ALA A 149 -33.73 70.66 -0.71
CA ALA A 149 -34.08 72.08 -0.69
C ALA A 149 -32.88 72.93 -0.23
N LEU A 150 -32.17 72.49 0.79
CA LEU A 150 -30.98 73.16 1.32
C LEU A 150 -29.84 73.20 0.30
N MET A 151 -29.59 72.09 -0.41
CA MET A 151 -28.64 72.03 -1.53
C MET A 151 -28.99 73.02 -2.66
N GLN A 152 -30.29 73.31 -2.84
CA GLN A 152 -30.79 74.30 -3.79
C GLN A 152 -30.88 75.72 -3.20
N GLN A 153 -30.36 75.94 -1.99
CA GLN A 153 -30.44 77.22 -1.26
C GLN A 153 -31.88 77.69 -1.00
N GLN A 154 -32.85 76.77 -0.97
CA GLN A 154 -34.25 77.03 -0.62
C GLN A 154 -34.41 76.98 0.91
N PHE A 155 -33.80 77.94 1.59
CA PHE A 155 -33.75 77.98 3.06
C PHE A 155 -35.13 78.07 3.72
N SER A 156 -36.06 78.85 3.14
CA SER A 156 -37.43 78.99 3.65
C SER A 156 -38.21 77.67 3.61
N GLN A 157 -38.09 76.92 2.51
CA GLN A 157 -38.72 75.61 2.37
C GLN A 157 -38.09 74.60 3.35
N THR A 158 -36.77 74.63 3.50
CA THR A 158 -36.07 73.77 4.46
C THR A 158 -36.53 74.06 5.89
N GLU A 159 -36.63 75.33 6.29
CA GLU A 159 -37.15 75.74 7.60
C GLU A 159 -38.56 75.24 7.85
N GLN A 160 -39.44 75.32 6.84
CA GLN A 160 -40.80 74.82 6.95
C GLN A 160 -40.81 73.30 7.20
N ILE A 161 -40.06 72.53 6.42
CA ILE A 161 -40.00 71.07 6.58
C ILE A 161 -39.42 70.68 7.95
N ILE A 162 -38.38 71.39 8.41
CA ILE A 162 -37.76 71.16 9.72
C ILE A 162 -38.73 71.51 10.85
N ALA A 163 -39.48 72.60 10.73
CA ALA A 163 -40.51 72.96 11.71
C ALA A 163 -41.61 71.90 11.80
N ASP A 164 -42.06 71.37 10.65
CA ASP A 164 -43.06 70.29 10.58
C ASP A 164 -42.55 68.98 11.21
N LEU A 165 -41.24 68.74 11.19
CA LEU A 165 -40.60 67.53 11.77
C LEU A 165 -40.25 67.66 13.25
N SER A 166 -40.18 68.88 13.78
CA SER A 166 -39.84 69.13 15.19
C SER A 166 -40.70 68.31 16.17
N PRO A 167 -42.03 68.18 15.97
CA PRO A 167 -42.85 67.27 16.76
C PRO A 167 -42.51 65.81 16.42
N GLY A 168 -41.87 65.10 17.36
CA GLY A 168 -41.62 63.65 17.25
C GLY A 168 -40.22 63.25 16.79
N ILE A 169 -39.34 64.20 16.44
CA ILE A 169 -37.95 63.85 16.10
C ILE A 169 -37.15 63.33 17.30
N GLU A 170 -37.44 63.81 18.52
CA GLU A 170 -36.74 63.36 19.73
C GLU A 170 -36.94 61.86 20.03
N GLY A 171 -38.04 61.27 19.54
CA GLY A 171 -38.32 59.83 19.64
C GLY A 171 -37.82 59.01 18.43
N ALA A 172 -37.22 59.65 17.42
CA ALA A 172 -36.74 58.99 16.21
C ALA A 172 -35.41 58.26 16.46
N ALA A 173 -34.97 57.44 15.50
CA ALA A 173 -33.67 56.80 15.56
C ALA A 173 -32.51 57.82 15.53
N ASN A 174 -31.37 57.46 16.15
CA ASN A 174 -30.21 58.36 16.29
C ASN A 174 -29.73 58.97 14.96
N TYR A 175 -29.73 58.18 13.87
CA TYR A 175 -29.32 58.68 12.56
C TYR A 175 -30.29 59.74 11.99
N LEU A 176 -31.59 59.64 12.27
CA LEU A 176 -32.58 60.64 11.85
C LEU A 176 -32.44 61.91 12.68
N GLN A 177 -32.27 61.77 13.98
CA GLN A 177 -31.99 62.90 14.87
C GLN A 177 -30.71 63.63 14.44
N ALA A 178 -29.64 62.89 14.15
CA ALA A 178 -28.39 63.47 13.69
C ALA A 178 -28.57 64.30 12.41
N ARG A 179 -29.22 63.72 11.38
CA ARG A 179 -29.55 64.43 10.12
C ARG A 179 -30.37 65.70 10.37
N TYR A 180 -31.40 65.60 11.22
CA TYR A 180 -32.22 66.75 11.59
C TYR A 180 -31.41 67.88 12.26
N TYR A 181 -30.55 67.56 13.23
CA TYR A 181 -29.73 68.55 13.91
C TYR A 181 -28.67 69.16 13.00
N THR A 182 -28.10 68.39 12.06
CA THR A 182 -27.20 68.90 11.02
C THR A 182 -27.91 69.92 10.13
N LEU A 183 -29.10 69.61 9.61
CA LEU A 183 -29.87 70.55 8.80
C LEU A 183 -30.22 71.83 9.56
N ARG A 184 -30.58 71.71 10.84
CA ARG A 184 -30.82 72.88 11.69
C ARG A 184 -29.57 73.72 11.94
N ALA A 185 -28.41 73.07 12.06
CA ALA A 185 -27.14 73.77 12.22
C ALA A 185 -26.82 74.59 10.97
N GLU A 186 -26.95 74.01 9.78
CA GLU A 186 -26.74 74.71 8.50
C GLU A 186 -27.71 75.89 8.32
N LEU A 187 -28.97 75.75 8.74
CA LEU A 187 -29.93 76.87 8.76
C LEU A 187 -29.51 77.98 9.73
N ALA A 188 -28.98 77.63 10.90
CA ALA A 188 -28.47 78.61 11.86
C ALA A 188 -27.21 79.32 11.35
N GLU A 189 -26.31 78.60 10.65
CA GLU A 189 -25.14 79.18 9.97
C GLU A 189 -25.56 80.19 8.91
N HIS A 190 -26.56 79.86 8.09
CA HIS A 190 -27.12 80.79 7.11
C HIS A 190 -27.71 82.05 7.77
N LYS A 191 -28.32 81.91 8.95
CA LYS A 191 -28.81 83.04 9.77
C LYS A 191 -27.72 83.78 10.54
N GLN A 192 -26.46 83.34 10.43
CA GLN A 192 -25.31 83.85 11.19
C GLN A 192 -25.44 83.68 12.72
N ASP A 193 -26.28 82.75 13.17
CA ASP A 193 -26.36 82.34 14.58
C ASP A 193 -25.34 81.22 14.87
N TRP A 194 -24.08 81.63 14.95
CA TRP A 194 -22.95 80.73 15.15
C TRP A 194 -23.02 79.96 16.47
N GLN A 195 -23.62 80.55 17.51
CA GLN A 195 -23.77 79.90 18.81
C GLN A 195 -24.76 78.74 18.71
N GLN A 196 -25.92 78.98 18.09
CA GLN A 196 -26.91 77.94 17.88
C GLN A 196 -26.39 76.85 16.93
N ALA A 197 -25.74 77.23 15.84
CA ALA A 197 -25.11 76.29 14.92
C ALA A 197 -24.12 75.36 15.62
N PHE A 198 -23.24 75.90 16.48
CA PHE A 198 -22.27 75.12 17.24
C PHE A 198 -22.94 74.08 18.17
N LEU A 199 -23.97 74.49 18.91
CA LEU A 199 -24.69 73.60 19.83
C LEU A 199 -25.41 72.46 19.07
N LEU A 200 -26.04 72.77 17.95
CA LEU A 200 -26.73 71.80 17.11
C LEU A 200 -25.74 70.82 16.47
N ASN A 201 -24.60 71.30 15.96
CA ASN A 201 -23.53 70.46 15.45
C ASN A 201 -22.93 69.56 16.54
N GLN A 202 -22.76 70.06 17.76
CA GLN A 202 -22.33 69.23 18.89
C GLN A 202 -23.33 68.09 19.17
N GLN A 203 -24.63 68.38 19.13
CA GLN A 203 -25.67 67.39 19.34
C GLN A 203 -25.70 66.34 18.21
N ALA A 204 -25.61 66.77 16.95
CA ALA A 204 -25.52 65.89 15.80
C ALA A 204 -24.30 64.96 15.88
N ASN A 205 -23.13 65.51 16.22
CA ASN A 205 -21.89 64.76 16.37
C ASN A 205 -21.96 63.73 17.50
N LYS A 206 -22.59 64.05 18.63
CA LYS A 206 -22.81 63.10 19.73
C LYS A 206 -23.65 61.90 19.27
N LEU A 207 -24.71 62.15 18.52
CA LEU A 207 -25.57 61.10 17.97
C LEU A 207 -24.81 60.26 16.94
N HIS A 208 -24.06 60.89 16.04
CA HIS A 208 -23.23 60.19 15.05
C HIS A 208 -22.16 59.31 15.72
N PHE A 209 -21.51 59.82 16.77
CA PHE A 209 -20.54 59.04 17.55
C PHE A 209 -21.21 57.84 18.23
N THR A 210 -22.42 58.01 18.77
CA THR A 210 -23.18 56.92 19.36
C THR A 210 -23.53 55.84 18.32
N GLU A 211 -23.89 56.25 17.10
CA GLU A 211 -24.13 55.31 15.99
C GLU A 211 -22.85 54.57 15.57
N LEU A 212 -21.73 55.30 15.47
CA LEU A 212 -20.44 54.70 15.09
C LEU A 212 -19.95 53.71 16.17
N THR A 213 -20.09 54.05 17.45
CA THR A 213 -19.70 53.17 18.56
C THR A 213 -20.56 51.91 18.61
N THR A 214 -21.87 52.02 18.37
CA THR A 214 -22.75 50.84 18.31
C THR A 214 -22.41 49.95 17.12
N THR A 215 -22.23 50.54 15.93
CA THR A 215 -21.83 49.81 14.72
C THR A 215 -20.46 49.13 14.85
N THR A 216 -19.48 49.81 15.44
CA THR A 216 -18.13 49.24 15.67
C THR A 216 -18.16 48.15 16.73
N ALA A 217 -18.98 48.29 17.77
CA ALA A 217 -19.20 47.22 18.75
C ALA A 217 -19.86 45.99 18.10
N GLU A 218 -20.85 46.18 17.22
CA GLU A 218 -21.47 45.09 16.44
C GLU A 218 -20.45 44.39 15.53
N LYS A 219 -19.66 45.15 14.75
CA LYS A 219 -18.56 44.63 13.93
C LYS A 219 -17.55 43.82 14.73
N LEU A 220 -17.13 44.34 15.89
CA LEU A 220 -16.16 43.66 16.75
C LEU A 220 -16.72 42.36 17.30
N THR A 221 -18.00 42.35 17.66
CA THR A 221 -18.70 41.17 18.16
C THR A 221 -18.75 40.10 17.07
N GLU A 222 -19.10 40.48 15.84
CA GLU A 222 -19.10 39.56 14.71
C GLU A 222 -17.71 39.02 14.39
N LEU A 223 -16.69 39.87 14.36
CA LEU A 223 -15.31 39.45 14.12
C LEU A 223 -14.83 38.49 15.21
N LYS A 224 -15.23 38.72 16.46
CA LYS A 224 -14.96 37.82 17.59
C LYS A 224 -15.68 36.47 17.41
N ASP A 225 -16.93 36.47 16.97
CA ASP A 225 -17.69 35.25 16.72
C ASP A 225 -17.12 34.46 15.54
N GLN A 226 -16.74 35.12 14.45
CA GLN A 226 -16.06 34.51 13.30
C GLN A 226 -14.71 33.90 13.71
N LEU A 227 -13.90 34.61 14.52
CA LEU A 227 -12.64 34.08 15.06
C LEU A 227 -12.89 32.86 15.95
N LYS A 228 -13.92 32.92 16.81
CA LYS A 228 -14.29 31.79 17.67
C LYS A 228 -14.71 30.59 16.83
N GLN A 229 -15.51 30.78 15.79
CA GLN A 229 -15.94 29.72 14.88
C GLN A 229 -14.76 29.13 14.11
N SER A 230 -13.88 29.97 13.56
CA SER A 230 -12.65 29.55 12.89
C SER A 230 -11.75 28.74 13.81
N ASN A 231 -11.52 29.20 15.04
CA ASN A 231 -10.76 28.46 16.05
C ASN A 231 -11.42 27.11 16.39
N THR A 232 -12.75 27.08 16.54
CA THR A 232 -13.49 25.84 16.83
C THR A 232 -13.39 24.85 15.67
N GLN A 233 -13.47 25.35 14.43
CA GLN A 233 -13.29 24.55 13.22
C GLN A 233 -11.86 24.02 13.11
N HIS A 234 -10.85 24.86 13.37
CA HIS A 234 -9.46 24.43 13.43
C HIS A 234 -9.24 23.37 14.49
N HIS A 235 -9.77 23.53 15.70
CA HIS A 235 -9.69 22.51 16.76
C HIS A 235 -10.41 21.22 16.38
N SER A 236 -11.56 21.31 15.72
CA SER A 236 -12.30 20.13 15.26
C SER A 236 -11.54 19.38 14.16
N ASN A 237 -10.98 20.11 13.20
CA ASN A 237 -10.15 19.55 12.13
C ASN A 237 -8.87 18.92 12.69
N THR A 238 -8.19 19.57 13.64
CA THR A 238 -6.99 18.99 14.27
C THR A 238 -7.34 17.77 15.11
N ALA A 239 -8.45 17.78 15.85
CA ALA A 239 -8.93 16.61 16.58
C ALA A 239 -9.25 15.44 15.65
N GLN A 240 -9.92 15.69 14.52
CA GLN A 240 -10.20 14.68 13.49
C GLN A 240 -8.91 14.11 12.87
N LEU A 241 -7.93 14.97 12.56
CA LEU A 241 -6.63 14.54 12.04
C LEU A 241 -5.86 13.69 13.05
N LEU A 242 -5.83 14.09 14.33
CA LEU A 242 -5.22 13.32 15.41
C LEU A 242 -5.93 11.96 15.60
N GLN A 243 -7.25 11.95 15.56
CA GLN A 243 -8.04 10.72 15.63
C GLN A 243 -7.73 9.80 14.44
N GLN A 244 -7.68 10.33 13.22
CA GLN A 244 -7.33 9.57 12.02
C GLN A 244 -5.89 9.04 12.08
N GLN A 245 -4.94 9.81 12.62
CA GLN A 245 -3.57 9.36 12.86
C GLN A 245 -3.52 8.23 13.89
N SER A 246 -4.26 8.32 15.00
CA SER A 246 -4.33 7.26 16.01
C SER A 246 -4.93 5.95 15.46
N LEU A 247 -5.96 6.05 14.61
CA LEU A 247 -6.53 4.89 13.92
C LEU A 247 -5.54 4.27 12.93
N ARG A 248 -4.78 5.08 12.19
CA ARG A 248 -3.71 4.58 11.31
C ARG A 248 -2.61 3.88 12.10
N GLN A 249 -2.20 4.43 13.24
CA GLN A 249 -1.20 3.82 14.13
C GLN A 249 -1.69 2.48 14.69
N THR A 250 -2.92 2.42 15.20
CA THR A 250 -3.51 1.16 15.71
C THR A 250 -3.65 0.12 14.61
N LEU A 251 -4.12 0.50 13.42
CA LEU A 251 -4.16 -0.40 12.25
C LEU A 251 -2.75 -0.87 11.86
N TRP A 252 -1.74 -0.01 11.95
CA TRP A 252 -0.36 -0.38 11.68
C TRP A 252 0.17 -1.39 12.72
N TYR A 253 -0.12 -1.20 14.01
CA TYR A 253 0.21 -2.18 15.06
C TYR A 253 -0.51 -3.51 14.84
N TRP A 254 -1.79 -3.50 14.46
CA TRP A 254 -2.52 -4.73 14.13
C TRP A 254 -1.95 -5.43 12.89
N LYS A 255 -1.56 -4.69 11.85
CA LYS A 255 -0.87 -5.25 10.68
C LYS A 255 0.47 -5.86 11.06
N LEU A 256 1.24 -5.19 11.92
CA LEU A 256 2.53 -5.68 12.42
C LEU A 256 2.35 -6.95 13.26
N ALA A 257 1.38 -6.95 14.19
CA ALA A 257 1.04 -8.11 15.01
C ALA A 257 0.56 -9.30 14.16
N ALA A 258 -0.29 -9.04 13.15
CA ALA A 258 -0.73 -10.07 12.21
C ALA A 258 0.43 -10.63 11.38
N ALA A 259 1.39 -9.80 10.96
CA ALA A 259 2.59 -10.25 10.26
C ALA A 259 3.50 -11.11 11.15
N ILE A 260 3.68 -10.72 12.42
CA ILE A 260 4.42 -11.52 13.41
C ILE A 260 3.70 -12.86 13.66
N LEU A 261 2.38 -12.84 13.81
CA LEU A 261 1.57 -14.05 14.02
C LEU A 261 1.62 -14.96 12.79
N LEU A 262 1.58 -14.41 11.58
CA LEU A 262 1.79 -15.15 10.33
C LEU A 262 3.19 -15.78 10.30
N PHE A 263 4.23 -15.03 10.68
CA PHE A 263 5.60 -15.55 10.74
C PHE A 263 5.73 -16.68 11.77
N LEU A 264 5.11 -16.53 12.95
CA LEU A 264 5.04 -17.59 13.96
C LEU A 264 4.25 -18.80 13.47
N LEU A 265 3.13 -18.62 12.76
CA LEU A 265 2.36 -19.72 12.17
C LEU A 265 3.14 -20.44 11.07
N ILE A 266 3.89 -19.72 10.24
CA ILE A 266 4.80 -20.31 9.25
C ILE A 266 5.93 -21.06 9.95
N GLY A 267 6.48 -20.52 11.05
CA GLY A 267 7.49 -21.17 11.87
C GLY A 267 6.97 -22.45 12.56
N CYS A 268 5.81 -22.39 13.21
CA CYS A 268 5.15 -23.53 13.82
C CYS A 268 4.68 -24.55 12.79
N GLY A 269 4.20 -24.11 11.63
CA GLY A 269 3.83 -24.95 10.49
C GLY A 269 5.05 -25.64 9.88
N GLY A 270 6.18 -24.94 9.76
CA GLY A 270 7.47 -25.50 9.39
C GLY A 270 7.98 -26.51 10.40
N MET A 271 7.83 -26.24 11.71
CA MET A 271 8.20 -27.16 12.78
C MET A 271 7.30 -28.40 12.81
N TYR A 272 5.98 -28.23 12.62
CA TYR A 272 5.02 -29.32 12.51
C TYR A 272 5.25 -30.15 11.25
N TRP A 273 5.57 -29.52 10.11
CA TRP A 273 5.95 -30.22 8.89
C TRP A 273 7.26 -30.99 9.10
N CYS A 274 8.26 -30.41 9.78
CA CYS A 274 9.51 -31.08 10.13
C CYS A 274 9.32 -32.25 11.12
N LEU A 275 8.36 -32.15 12.04
CA LEU A 275 7.99 -33.23 12.96
C LEU A 275 7.14 -34.31 12.27
N ARG A 276 6.26 -33.93 11.34
CA ARG A 276 5.43 -34.86 10.54
C ARG A 276 6.23 -35.54 9.44
N THR A 277 7.22 -34.88 8.85
CA THR A 277 8.20 -35.50 7.93
C THR A 277 9.13 -36.43 8.69
N ARG A 278 9.49 -36.15 9.95
CA ARG A 278 10.16 -37.13 10.82
C ARG A 278 9.31 -38.36 11.13
N HIS A 279 7.97 -38.26 11.17
CA HIS A 279 7.11 -39.39 11.48
C HIS A 279 6.64 -40.20 10.25
N ASN A 280 6.55 -39.59 9.06
CA ASN A 280 6.08 -40.24 7.82
C ASN A 280 7.13 -40.38 6.70
N GLN A 281 8.41 -39.99 6.91
CA GLN A 281 9.52 -40.22 5.95
C GLN A 281 10.57 -41.24 6.43
N THR A 282 10.19 -42.25 7.22
CA THR A 282 11.16 -43.22 7.77
C THR A 282 11.39 -44.47 6.91
N LYS A 283 10.94 -44.53 5.65
CA LYS A 283 11.23 -45.71 4.79
C LYS A 283 11.72 -45.48 3.36
N SER A 284 11.61 -44.29 2.75
CA SER A 284 12.01 -44.09 1.34
C SER A 284 13.09 -43.04 1.06
N VAL A 285 13.52 -42.24 2.05
CA VAL A 285 14.50 -41.15 1.86
C VAL A 285 15.95 -41.58 2.14
N GLN A 286 16.19 -42.71 2.80
CA GLN A 286 17.55 -43.12 3.17
C GLN A 286 18.42 -43.55 1.97
N LEU A 287 17.82 -44.05 0.88
CA LEU A 287 18.60 -44.62 -0.23
C LEU A 287 19.06 -43.60 -1.27
N ALA A 288 18.22 -42.61 -1.60
CA ALA A 288 18.60 -41.50 -2.48
C ALA A 288 19.75 -40.66 -1.90
N PHE A 289 19.87 -40.60 -0.57
CA PHE A 289 20.99 -39.95 0.11
C PHE A 289 22.30 -40.75 0.04
N LEU A 290 22.25 -42.08 -0.14
CA LEU A 290 23.43 -42.97 -0.20
C LEU A 290 23.99 -43.13 -1.61
N LEU A 291 23.17 -42.92 -2.65
CA LEU A 291 23.56 -42.98 -4.06
C LEU A 291 24.30 -41.70 -4.48
N SER A 292 25.62 -41.72 -4.42
CA SER A 292 26.46 -40.68 -5.00
C SER A 292 26.63 -40.90 -6.50
N HIS A 293 26.26 -39.91 -7.31
CA HIS A 293 26.43 -39.94 -8.78
C HIS A 293 27.88 -39.66 -9.22
N ASN A 294 28.79 -39.40 -8.28
CA ASN A 294 30.18 -39.05 -8.55
C ASN A 294 31.11 -39.84 -7.60
N TRP A 295 32.13 -40.49 -8.16
CA TRP A 295 33.14 -41.26 -7.44
C TRP A 295 33.87 -40.46 -6.36
N SER A 296 34.20 -39.20 -6.60
CA SER A 296 34.90 -38.39 -5.59
C SER A 296 34.04 -38.21 -4.33
N ARG A 297 32.75 -37.90 -4.52
CA ARG A 297 31.78 -37.76 -3.42
C ARG A 297 31.53 -39.08 -2.70
N PHE A 298 31.53 -40.21 -3.43
CA PHE A 298 31.47 -41.54 -2.83
C PHE A 298 32.65 -41.73 -1.86
N CYS A 299 33.87 -41.47 -2.31
CA CYS A 299 35.07 -41.63 -1.49
C CYS A 299 35.11 -40.69 -0.27
N GLU A 300 34.78 -39.41 -0.47
CA GLU A 300 34.70 -38.43 0.63
C GLU A 300 33.70 -38.87 1.70
N ARG A 301 32.55 -39.40 1.28
CA ARG A 301 31.53 -39.91 2.19
C ARG A 301 32.00 -41.13 2.98
N LEU A 302 32.65 -42.08 2.32
CA LEU A 302 33.20 -43.25 3.01
C LEU A 302 34.24 -42.86 4.07
N GLN A 303 35.00 -41.79 3.81
CA GLN A 303 35.98 -41.24 4.75
C GLN A 303 35.30 -40.54 5.94
N GLN A 304 34.21 -39.81 5.70
CA GLN A 304 33.45 -39.07 6.73
C GLN A 304 32.56 -39.97 7.59
N ASP A 305 32.18 -41.15 7.10
CA ASP A 305 31.36 -42.10 7.84
C ASP A 305 32.18 -42.77 8.96
N ASP A 306 32.12 -42.22 10.18
CA ASP A 306 32.83 -42.70 11.37
C ASP A 306 31.95 -43.61 12.26
N ARG A 307 31.15 -44.50 11.64
CA ARG A 307 30.32 -45.48 12.36
C ARG A 307 31.16 -46.57 13.05
N GLY A 308 31.87 -46.16 14.10
CA GLY A 308 32.39 -46.99 15.18
C GLY A 308 33.39 -48.06 14.79
N LYS A 309 34.64 -47.68 14.51
CA LYS A 309 35.85 -48.55 14.47
C LYS A 309 35.80 -49.85 13.64
N GLN A 310 34.73 -50.15 12.91
CA GLN A 310 34.63 -51.34 12.04
C GLN A 310 35.40 -51.11 10.74
N PRO A 311 36.09 -52.16 10.22
CA PRO A 311 36.85 -52.05 8.98
C PRO A 311 35.92 -51.74 7.82
N LEU A 312 36.35 -50.81 6.96
CA LEU A 312 35.62 -50.49 5.72
C LEU A 312 35.94 -51.57 4.68
N GLN A 313 34.89 -52.28 4.25
CA GLN A 313 34.94 -53.22 3.14
C GLN A 313 34.41 -52.51 1.89
N LEU A 314 35.22 -52.49 0.84
CA LEU A 314 34.84 -51.97 -0.46
C LEU A 314 34.51 -53.15 -1.37
N VAL A 315 33.30 -53.16 -1.91
CA VAL A 315 32.80 -54.22 -2.78
C VAL A 315 32.50 -53.63 -4.14
N ALA A 316 33.05 -54.23 -5.19
CA ALA A 316 32.79 -53.89 -6.58
C ALA A 316 32.03 -55.04 -7.24
N ILE A 317 30.91 -54.74 -7.90
CA ILE A 317 30.11 -55.71 -8.65
C ILE A 317 29.97 -55.20 -10.08
N ALA A 318 30.29 -56.03 -11.07
CA ALA A 318 30.13 -55.70 -12.47
C ALA A 318 29.64 -56.90 -13.29
N LEU A 319 29.20 -56.61 -14.50
CA LEU A 319 28.83 -57.61 -15.49
C LEU A 319 29.99 -57.79 -16.47
N SER A 320 30.40 -59.03 -16.69
CA SER A 320 31.50 -59.38 -17.62
C SER A 320 31.31 -58.80 -19.03
N ILE A 321 30.07 -58.77 -19.52
CA ILE A 321 29.71 -58.27 -20.87
C ILE A 321 28.82 -57.01 -20.83
N SER A 322 29.10 -56.09 -19.91
CA SER A 322 28.25 -54.90 -19.67
C SER A 322 28.01 -54.03 -20.92
N GLN A 323 29.02 -53.84 -21.77
CA GLN A 323 28.91 -53.03 -22.98
C GLN A 323 28.02 -53.71 -24.04
N GLN A 324 28.21 -55.00 -24.27
CA GLN A 324 27.42 -55.77 -25.23
C GLN A 324 25.95 -55.81 -24.82
N LEU A 325 25.67 -56.06 -23.53
CA LEU A 325 24.30 -56.02 -22.99
C LEU A 325 23.63 -54.65 -23.17
N LYS A 326 24.38 -53.55 -23.06
CA LYS A 326 23.85 -52.21 -23.32
C LYS A 326 23.54 -51.96 -24.80
N LEU A 327 24.36 -52.50 -25.70
CA LEU A 327 24.11 -52.42 -27.15
C LEU A 327 22.87 -53.24 -27.55
N ASP A 328 22.70 -54.42 -26.95
CA ASP A 328 21.63 -55.35 -27.32
C ASP A 328 20.28 -55.00 -26.67
N LEU A 329 20.28 -54.54 -25.41
CA LEU A 329 19.06 -54.32 -24.63
C LEU A 329 18.74 -52.83 -24.38
N GLY A 330 19.71 -51.95 -24.59
CA GLY A 330 19.63 -50.54 -24.21
C GLY A 330 19.95 -50.28 -22.73
N GLU A 331 20.45 -49.08 -22.43
CA GLU A 331 20.93 -48.73 -21.09
C GLU A 331 19.80 -48.69 -20.03
N GLU A 332 18.62 -48.17 -20.38
CA GLU A 332 17.49 -48.09 -19.45
C GLU A 332 16.97 -49.46 -19.01
N ALA A 333 17.06 -50.47 -19.89
CA ALA A 333 16.65 -51.84 -19.59
C ALA A 333 17.52 -52.50 -18.51
N LEU A 334 18.79 -52.10 -18.40
CA LEU A 334 19.69 -52.54 -17.33
C LEU A 334 19.56 -51.67 -16.08
N ARG A 335 19.34 -50.36 -16.27
CA ARG A 335 19.27 -49.37 -15.20
C ARG A 335 18.05 -49.55 -14.31
N GLN A 336 16.85 -49.74 -14.87
CA GLN A 336 15.62 -49.79 -14.08
C GLN A 336 15.58 -50.98 -13.09
N PRO A 337 15.93 -52.22 -13.49
CA PRO A 337 15.97 -53.34 -12.56
C PRO A 337 17.06 -53.18 -11.50
N LEU A 338 18.24 -52.66 -11.87
CA LEU A 338 19.30 -52.36 -10.91
C LEU A 338 18.86 -51.29 -9.90
N GLN A 339 18.18 -50.23 -10.34
CA GLN A 339 17.60 -49.24 -9.44
C GLN A 339 16.57 -49.86 -8.49
N ALA A 340 15.74 -50.80 -8.96
CA ALA A 340 14.78 -51.50 -8.12
C ALA A 340 15.49 -52.36 -7.05
N VAL A 341 16.52 -53.11 -7.41
CA VAL A 341 17.32 -53.89 -6.45
C VAL A 341 18.02 -52.98 -5.44
N LEU A 342 18.66 -51.91 -5.92
CA LEU A 342 19.32 -50.93 -5.06
C LEU A 342 18.32 -50.29 -4.09
N SER A 343 17.09 -50.00 -4.52
CA SER A 343 16.04 -49.42 -3.67
C SER A 343 15.61 -50.31 -2.50
N ASN A 344 15.86 -51.61 -2.58
CA ASN A 344 15.50 -52.60 -1.57
C ASN A 344 16.67 -53.02 -0.66
N LEU A 345 17.85 -52.39 -0.80
CA LEU A 345 19.02 -52.74 -0.01
C LEU A 345 18.84 -52.48 1.48
N ASN A 346 19.36 -53.40 2.31
CA ASN A 346 19.45 -53.21 3.75
C ASN A 346 20.46 -52.11 4.09
N ILE A 347 19.96 -50.98 4.60
CA ILE A 347 20.71 -49.72 4.78
C ILE A 347 21.64 -49.74 6.00
N ALA A 348 21.46 -50.68 6.93
CA ALA A 348 22.17 -50.68 8.21
C ALA A 348 23.70 -50.80 8.06
N GLN A 349 24.17 -51.59 7.09
CA GLN A 349 25.59 -51.91 6.88
C GLN A 349 26.25 -51.06 5.79
N LEU A 350 25.46 -50.32 5.00
CA LEU A 350 25.92 -49.57 3.84
C LEU A 350 26.35 -48.14 4.24
N SER A 351 27.58 -47.76 3.89
CA SER A 351 28.16 -46.41 4.05
C SER A 351 27.95 -45.51 2.85
N GLY A 352 27.94 -46.10 1.68
CA GLY A 352 27.65 -45.41 0.43
C GLY A 352 27.55 -46.40 -0.71
N CYS A 353 26.93 -45.96 -1.80
CA CYS A 353 26.85 -46.70 -3.05
C CYS A 353 27.10 -45.73 -4.22
N CYS A 354 27.85 -46.16 -5.22
CA CYS A 354 27.97 -45.44 -6.48
C CYS A 354 28.09 -46.39 -7.67
N ILE A 355 27.65 -45.94 -8.84
CA ILE A 355 27.92 -46.62 -10.10
C ILE A 355 28.98 -45.79 -10.83
N ASN A 356 30.12 -46.39 -11.14
CA ASN A 356 31.23 -45.74 -11.85
C ASN A 356 31.78 -46.68 -12.91
N SER A 357 31.80 -46.24 -14.18
CA SER A 357 32.26 -47.05 -15.33
C SER A 357 31.61 -48.44 -15.38
N ASP A 358 30.29 -48.52 -15.16
CA ASP A 358 29.50 -49.76 -15.15
C ASP A 358 29.82 -50.77 -14.05
N VAL A 359 30.59 -50.33 -13.05
CA VAL A 359 30.85 -51.07 -11.83
C VAL A 359 30.03 -50.46 -10.71
N LEU A 360 29.23 -51.29 -10.04
CA LEU A 360 28.53 -50.94 -8.82
C LEU A 360 29.49 -51.07 -7.64
N TRP A 361 29.79 -49.94 -7.00
CA TRP A 361 30.66 -49.87 -5.83
C TRP A 361 29.84 -49.65 -4.57
N LEU A 362 30.14 -50.45 -3.55
CA LEU A 362 29.48 -50.43 -2.24
C LEU A 362 30.55 -50.31 -1.17
N GLY A 363 30.44 -49.28 -0.31
CA GLY A 363 31.23 -49.22 0.91
C GLY A 363 30.40 -49.75 2.06
N CYS A 364 30.86 -50.82 2.70
CA CYS A 364 30.18 -51.46 3.82
C CYS A 364 31.05 -51.36 5.08
N ARG A 365 30.46 -50.91 6.19
CA ARG A 365 31.10 -50.96 7.51
C ARG A 365 30.42 -52.04 8.33
N ALA A 366 30.95 -53.24 8.21
CA ALA A 366 30.48 -54.45 8.86
C ALA A 366 31.66 -55.43 8.98
N SER A 367 31.48 -56.51 9.75
CA SER A 367 32.48 -57.59 9.74
C SER A 367 32.57 -58.24 8.35
N PRO A 368 33.71 -58.88 7.98
CA PRO A 368 33.85 -59.55 6.69
C PRO A 368 32.77 -60.62 6.43
N ALA A 369 32.33 -61.33 7.47
CA ALA A 369 31.28 -62.35 7.37
C ALA A 369 29.89 -61.75 7.10
N GLU A 370 29.55 -60.65 7.78
CA GLU A 370 28.30 -59.91 7.55
C GLU A 370 28.27 -59.30 6.14
N THR A 371 29.40 -58.72 5.71
CA THR A 371 29.55 -58.17 4.36
C THR A 371 29.38 -59.27 3.31
N ALA A 372 29.98 -60.44 3.52
CA ALA A 372 29.85 -61.56 2.59
C ALA A 372 28.41 -62.08 2.47
N CYS A 373 27.67 -62.15 3.59
CA CYS A 373 26.26 -62.52 3.61
C CYS A 373 25.39 -61.50 2.86
N PHE A 374 25.59 -60.21 3.17
CA PHE A 374 24.88 -59.10 2.52
C PHE A 374 25.11 -59.08 1.00
N VAL A 375 26.37 -59.21 0.57
CA VAL A 375 26.70 -59.18 -0.85
C VAL A 375 26.13 -60.39 -1.57
N ARG A 376 26.16 -61.59 -0.97
CA ARG A 376 25.56 -62.80 -1.57
C ARG A 376 24.05 -62.66 -1.80
N GLN A 377 23.35 -62.03 -0.86
CA GLN A 377 21.94 -61.71 -1.04
C GLN A 377 21.74 -60.73 -2.19
N LEU A 378 22.55 -59.66 -2.25
CA LEU A 378 22.47 -58.69 -3.33
C LEU A 378 22.77 -59.31 -4.71
N GLU A 379 23.74 -60.21 -4.81
CA GLU A 379 24.03 -60.94 -6.06
C GLU A 379 22.81 -61.74 -6.54
N THR A 380 22.14 -62.43 -5.60
CA THR A 380 20.92 -63.19 -5.88
C THR A 380 19.81 -62.26 -6.36
N ASP A 381 19.63 -61.11 -5.71
CA ASP A 381 18.60 -60.12 -6.07
C ASP A 381 18.87 -59.51 -7.45
N ILE A 382 20.14 -59.22 -7.78
CA ILE A 382 20.57 -58.73 -9.10
C ILE A 382 20.29 -59.79 -10.18
N GLN A 383 20.66 -61.04 -9.93
CA GLN A 383 20.42 -62.15 -10.87
C GLN A 383 18.93 -62.39 -11.11
N GLN A 384 18.08 -62.27 -10.09
CA GLN A 384 16.63 -62.38 -10.23
C GLN A 384 16.01 -61.20 -10.98
N ALA A 385 16.47 -59.99 -10.70
CA ALA A 385 15.92 -58.76 -11.30
C ALA A 385 16.31 -58.61 -12.78
N LEU A 386 17.42 -59.20 -13.21
CA LEU A 386 17.87 -59.17 -14.58
C LEU A 386 17.98 -60.60 -15.14
N PRO A 387 16.86 -61.20 -15.62
CA PRO A 387 16.87 -62.55 -16.17
C PRO A 387 17.78 -62.73 -17.40
N ALA A 388 18.11 -61.63 -18.10
CA ALA A 388 19.10 -61.62 -19.18
C ALA A 388 20.52 -61.96 -18.69
N LEU A 389 20.84 -61.71 -17.41
CA LEU A 389 22.12 -62.12 -16.81
C LEU A 389 22.29 -63.63 -16.78
N ALA A 390 21.18 -64.37 -16.62
CA ALA A 390 21.19 -65.80 -16.37
C ALA A 390 21.53 -66.66 -17.59
N LYS A 391 21.62 -66.06 -18.79
CA LYS A 391 21.86 -66.81 -20.03
C LYS A 391 23.32 -66.78 -20.51
N GLU A 392 24.03 -65.66 -20.41
CA GLU A 392 25.37 -65.52 -21.04
C GLU A 392 26.36 -64.60 -20.30
N SER A 393 26.02 -64.00 -19.15
CA SER A 393 26.93 -63.07 -18.46
C SER A 393 27.33 -63.55 -17.07
N HIS A 394 28.63 -63.55 -16.81
CA HIS A 394 29.20 -63.80 -15.49
C HIS A 394 29.09 -62.54 -14.62
N LEU A 395 28.59 -62.70 -13.39
CA LEU A 395 28.63 -61.64 -12.37
C LEU A 395 30.01 -61.63 -11.71
N ILE A 396 30.68 -60.49 -11.73
CA ILE A 396 32.03 -60.35 -11.17
C ILE A 396 31.92 -59.53 -9.89
N ARG A 397 32.32 -60.14 -8.77
CA ARG A 397 32.45 -59.47 -7.49
C ARG A 397 33.92 -59.39 -7.11
N LEU A 398 34.37 -58.23 -6.66
CA LEU A 398 35.62 -58.08 -5.92
C LEU A 398 35.36 -57.51 -4.54
N GLN A 399 35.91 -58.17 -3.51
CA GLN A 399 35.91 -57.68 -2.15
C GLN A 399 37.32 -57.21 -1.73
N LEU A 400 37.38 -55.98 -1.24
CA LEU A 400 38.60 -55.31 -0.79
C LEU A 400 38.44 -54.85 0.66
N GLU A 401 39.40 -55.18 1.52
CA GLU A 401 39.47 -54.62 2.86
C GLU A 401 40.37 -53.38 2.86
N VAL A 402 39.78 -52.19 3.05
CA VAL A 402 40.51 -50.92 2.93
C VAL A 402 41.61 -50.79 3.98
N SER A 403 41.40 -51.32 5.19
CA SER A 403 42.41 -51.32 6.27
C SER A 403 43.65 -52.14 5.94
N GLN A 404 43.50 -53.26 5.20
CA GLN A 404 44.63 -54.10 4.77
C GLN A 404 45.38 -53.48 3.59
N LEU A 405 44.70 -52.74 2.72
CA LEU A 405 45.34 -52.20 1.52
C LEU A 405 45.94 -50.81 1.74
N LEU A 406 45.24 -49.91 2.44
CA LEU A 406 45.64 -48.51 2.62
C LEU A 406 46.04 -48.16 4.06
N GLY A 407 45.79 -49.05 5.02
CA GLY A 407 46.01 -48.82 6.44
C GLY A 407 44.82 -48.17 7.16
N SER A 408 44.99 -47.86 8.46
CA SER A 408 43.91 -47.30 9.30
C SER A 408 43.62 -45.81 9.03
N ARG A 409 44.57 -45.10 8.43
CA ARG A 409 44.43 -43.70 8.01
C ARG A 409 44.65 -43.61 6.51
N TRP A 410 43.61 -43.26 5.78
CA TRP A 410 43.61 -43.08 4.34
C TRP A 410 42.79 -41.84 3.98
N GLN A 411 43.08 -41.26 2.82
CA GLN A 411 42.36 -40.12 2.26
C GLN A 411 41.44 -40.56 1.13
N ALA A 412 40.32 -39.85 0.91
CA ALA A 412 39.35 -40.16 -0.13
C ALA A 412 39.98 -40.37 -1.52
N HIS A 413 41.03 -39.62 -1.87
CA HIS A 413 41.70 -39.76 -3.16
C HIS A 413 42.43 -41.11 -3.31
N GLU A 414 42.92 -41.72 -2.23
CA GLU A 414 43.64 -43.01 -2.25
C GLU A 414 42.74 -44.18 -2.64
N LEU A 415 41.42 -44.10 -2.34
CA LEU A 415 40.45 -45.10 -2.80
C LEU A 415 40.35 -45.18 -4.32
N THR A 416 40.71 -44.11 -5.04
CA THR A 416 40.67 -44.09 -6.51
C THR A 416 41.64 -45.12 -7.11
N ALA A 417 42.78 -45.36 -6.46
CA ALA A 417 43.76 -46.36 -6.87
C ALA A 417 43.19 -47.79 -6.82
N LEU A 418 42.27 -48.08 -5.89
CA LEU A 418 41.64 -49.40 -5.74
C LEU A 418 40.74 -49.77 -6.92
N ARG A 419 40.38 -48.82 -7.79
CA ARG A 419 39.70 -49.15 -9.06
C ARG A 419 40.59 -49.98 -9.98
N GLU A 420 41.90 -49.73 -9.97
CA GLU A 420 42.86 -50.52 -10.76
C GLU A 420 42.94 -51.95 -10.24
N ALA A 421 42.81 -52.13 -8.92
CA ALA A 421 42.73 -53.45 -8.30
C ALA A 421 41.56 -54.27 -8.84
N PHE A 422 40.41 -53.63 -9.10
CA PHE A 422 39.27 -54.26 -9.74
C PHE A 422 39.59 -54.75 -11.16
N TRP A 423 40.08 -53.86 -12.02
CA TRP A 423 40.33 -54.20 -13.42
C TRP A 423 41.47 -55.23 -13.59
N LEU A 424 42.52 -55.14 -12.78
CA LEU A 424 43.60 -56.13 -12.77
C LEU A 424 43.08 -57.51 -12.30
N SER A 425 42.31 -57.54 -11.21
CA SER A 425 41.76 -58.80 -10.68
C SER A 425 40.81 -59.45 -11.67
N TRP A 426 39.97 -58.65 -12.35
CA TRP A 426 39.15 -59.14 -13.45
C TRP A 426 40.00 -59.71 -14.58
N LYS A 427 41.01 -58.97 -15.08
CA LYS A 427 41.86 -59.48 -16.18
C LYS A 427 42.51 -60.82 -15.83
N LEU A 428 43.04 -60.97 -14.62
CA LEU A 428 43.64 -62.22 -14.15
C LEU A 428 42.61 -63.35 -14.03
N ALA A 429 41.40 -63.07 -13.54
CA ALA A 429 40.31 -64.04 -13.49
C ALA A 429 39.91 -64.53 -14.88
N SER A 430 39.78 -63.62 -15.85
CA SER A 430 39.35 -63.96 -17.22
C SER A 430 40.33 -64.87 -17.99
N ILE A 431 41.60 -64.92 -17.57
CA ILE A 431 42.60 -65.83 -18.14
C ILE A 431 42.47 -67.23 -17.54
N THR A 432 41.99 -67.34 -16.30
CA THR A 432 42.05 -68.57 -15.50
C THR A 432 40.75 -69.37 -15.60
N ASP A 433 39.60 -68.70 -15.58
CA ASP A 433 38.29 -69.35 -15.63
C ASP A 433 37.34 -68.53 -16.50
N ASN A 434 36.67 -69.19 -17.46
CA ASN A 434 35.63 -68.59 -18.29
C ASN A 434 34.31 -69.39 -18.21
N THR A 435 34.18 -70.26 -17.20
CA THR A 435 33.08 -71.23 -17.09
C THR A 435 32.18 -70.97 -15.89
N SER A 436 32.72 -70.46 -14.77
CA SER A 436 31.92 -70.23 -13.56
C SER A 436 30.92 -69.08 -13.73
N PRO A 437 29.62 -69.25 -13.41
CA PRO A 437 28.59 -68.22 -13.61
C PRO A 437 28.78 -66.97 -12.72
N CYS A 438 29.58 -67.07 -11.66
CA CYS A 438 29.91 -65.96 -10.78
C CYS A 438 31.40 -66.04 -10.40
N TRP A 439 32.11 -64.91 -10.50
CA TRP A 439 33.49 -64.79 -10.04
C TRP A 439 33.52 -64.06 -8.71
N GLN A 440 33.85 -64.77 -7.64
CA GLN A 440 34.02 -64.20 -6.31
C GLN A 440 35.50 -63.95 -6.07
N LEU A 441 35.94 -62.74 -6.39
CA LEU A 441 37.31 -62.30 -6.20
C LEU A 441 37.49 -61.66 -4.82
N LYS A 442 38.60 -61.98 -4.17
CA LYS A 442 39.01 -61.33 -2.92
C LYS A 442 40.50 -61.02 -2.97
N LEU A 443 40.82 -59.73 -2.78
CA LEU A 443 42.20 -59.26 -2.69
C LEU A 443 42.52 -58.95 -1.22
N SER A 444 43.49 -59.66 -0.67
CA SER A 444 43.97 -59.51 0.70
C SER A 444 45.46 -59.21 0.76
N ALA A 445 45.89 -58.57 1.85
CA ALA A 445 47.28 -58.29 2.13
C ALA A 445 47.59 -58.67 3.58
N GLU A 446 48.77 -59.25 3.82
CA GLU A 446 49.22 -59.55 5.19
C GLU A 446 49.63 -58.29 5.96
N GLN A 447 50.14 -57.29 5.25
CA GLN A 447 50.59 -56.02 5.82
C GLN A 447 49.88 -54.83 5.15
N PRO A 448 49.59 -53.75 5.91
CA PRO A 448 49.02 -52.54 5.35
C PRO A 448 49.97 -51.91 4.33
N ARG A 449 49.42 -51.46 3.19
CA ARG A 449 50.16 -50.82 2.08
C ARG A 449 51.20 -51.75 1.44
N PRO A 450 50.76 -52.86 0.82
CA PRO A 450 51.65 -53.85 0.21
C PRO A 450 52.34 -53.36 -1.09
N CYS A 451 51.83 -52.29 -1.70
CA CYS A 451 52.41 -51.64 -2.87
C CYS A 451 52.16 -50.11 -2.82
N GLU A 452 52.86 -49.35 -3.67
CA GLU A 452 52.67 -47.91 -3.77
C GLU A 452 51.42 -47.58 -4.59
N TRP A 453 50.36 -47.12 -3.93
CA TRP A 453 49.06 -46.86 -4.53
C TRP A 453 49.00 -45.56 -5.35
N GLN A 454 50.01 -44.69 -5.24
CA GLN A 454 50.06 -43.37 -5.86
C GLN A 454 51.14 -43.24 -6.95
N THR A 455 51.49 -44.35 -7.64
CA THR A 455 52.43 -44.31 -8.77
C THR A 455 51.73 -44.09 -10.11
N SER A 456 52.49 -43.64 -11.10
CA SER A 456 52.05 -43.59 -12.49
C SER A 456 51.95 -44.98 -13.14
N ASN A 457 52.54 -46.01 -12.54
CA ASN A 457 52.54 -47.40 -13.03
C ASN A 457 51.96 -48.39 -12.01
N LEU A 458 50.83 -48.02 -11.41
CA LEU A 458 50.19 -48.77 -10.33
C LEU A 458 49.94 -50.24 -10.68
N ARG A 459 49.53 -50.53 -11.91
CA ARG A 459 49.27 -51.91 -12.37
C ARG A 459 50.50 -52.80 -12.22
N GLN A 460 51.68 -52.31 -12.60
CA GLN A 460 52.92 -53.08 -12.49
C GLN A 460 53.31 -53.31 -11.03
N ASP A 461 53.16 -52.29 -10.18
CA ASP A 461 53.45 -52.41 -8.75
C ASP A 461 52.54 -53.45 -8.07
N MET A 462 51.26 -53.51 -8.47
CA MET A 462 50.33 -54.54 -8.01
C MET A 462 50.72 -55.95 -8.47
N ILE A 463 51.12 -56.12 -9.73
CA ILE A 463 51.59 -57.42 -10.26
C ILE A 463 52.83 -57.87 -9.48
N ASN A 464 53.79 -56.99 -9.26
CA ASN A 464 54.99 -57.28 -8.48
C ASN A 464 54.62 -57.69 -7.04
N ALA A 465 53.69 -56.99 -6.40
CA ALA A 465 53.23 -57.32 -5.06
C ALA A 465 52.50 -58.68 -5.00
N LEU A 466 51.74 -59.06 -6.03
CA LEU A 466 51.13 -60.38 -6.14
C LEU A 466 52.20 -61.48 -6.32
N GLN A 467 53.21 -61.24 -7.18
CA GLN A 467 54.32 -62.18 -7.40
C GLN A 467 55.20 -62.39 -6.16
N LEU A 468 55.39 -61.33 -5.36
CA LEU A 468 56.13 -61.36 -4.10
C LEU A 468 55.30 -61.90 -2.93
N GLY A 469 54.00 -62.20 -3.13
CA GLY A 469 53.10 -62.68 -2.08
C GLY A 469 52.64 -61.60 -1.08
N ALA A 470 53.00 -60.33 -1.30
CA ALA A 470 52.55 -59.21 -0.47
C ALA A 470 51.04 -58.92 -0.68
N LEU A 471 50.55 -59.18 -1.89
CA LEU A 471 49.13 -59.26 -2.21
C LEU A 471 48.75 -60.71 -2.52
N THR A 472 47.54 -61.09 -2.12
CA THR A 472 46.95 -62.40 -2.41
C THR A 472 45.60 -62.18 -3.08
N LEU A 473 45.45 -62.70 -4.30
CA LEU A 473 44.19 -62.70 -5.02
C LEU A 473 43.63 -64.12 -5.04
N THR A 474 42.36 -64.26 -4.67
CA THR A 474 41.65 -65.54 -4.72
C THR A 474 40.42 -65.40 -5.62
N LEU A 475 40.12 -66.44 -6.38
CA LEU A 475 38.90 -66.61 -7.17
C LEU A 475 38.16 -67.83 -6.64
N ASN A 476 36.93 -67.64 -6.14
CA ASN A 476 36.10 -68.71 -5.58
C ASN A 476 36.86 -69.53 -4.51
N ASP A 477 37.60 -68.83 -3.64
CA ASP A 477 38.48 -69.37 -2.59
C ASP A 477 39.74 -70.13 -3.05
N GLU A 478 40.03 -70.18 -4.36
CA GLU A 478 41.29 -70.71 -4.90
C GLU A 478 42.30 -69.59 -5.20
N LEU A 479 43.58 -69.83 -4.93
CA LEU A 479 44.65 -68.84 -5.17
C LEU A 479 44.84 -68.63 -6.67
N LEU A 480 44.77 -67.37 -7.11
CA LEU A 480 44.93 -67.03 -8.51
C LEU A 480 46.37 -66.59 -8.81
N PRO A 481 47.07 -67.21 -9.78
CA PRO A 481 48.47 -66.91 -10.05
C PRO A 481 48.64 -65.50 -10.63
N ALA A 482 49.72 -64.84 -10.23
CA ALA A 482 50.08 -63.48 -10.65
C ALA A 482 50.69 -63.39 -12.06
N ASP A 483 50.62 -64.46 -12.84
CA ASP A 483 51.35 -64.61 -14.10
C ASP A 483 50.49 -64.21 -15.30
N LEU A 484 50.83 -63.09 -15.92
CA LEU A 484 50.19 -62.58 -17.13
C LEU A 484 50.77 -63.20 -18.42
N SER A 485 51.82 -64.01 -18.33
CA SER A 485 52.49 -64.60 -19.50
C SER A 485 51.60 -65.60 -20.25
N LEU A 486 50.58 -66.17 -19.61
CA LEU A 486 49.56 -67.00 -20.25
C LEU A 486 48.57 -66.21 -21.13
N ALA A 487 48.39 -64.90 -20.90
CA ALA A 487 47.45 -64.08 -21.66
C ALA A 487 47.93 -63.77 -23.09
N MET A 488 49.25 -63.71 -23.30
CA MET A 488 49.84 -63.44 -24.62
C MET A 488 49.81 -64.66 -25.55
N ALA A 489 49.62 -65.87 -25.03
CA ALA A 489 49.52 -67.09 -25.84
C ALA A 489 48.13 -67.26 -26.48
N THR A 490 47.07 -66.73 -25.85
CA THR A 490 45.69 -66.84 -26.33
C THR A 490 45.32 -65.76 -27.37
N GLU A 491 45.82 -64.53 -27.26
CA GLU A 491 45.56 -63.49 -28.29
C GLU A 491 46.29 -63.76 -29.63
N LEU A 492 47.40 -64.52 -29.61
CA LEU A 492 48.09 -64.97 -30.82
C LEU A 492 47.44 -66.21 -31.48
N ALA A 493 46.54 -66.91 -30.79
CA ALA A 493 45.81 -68.05 -31.34
C ALA A 493 44.54 -67.61 -32.10
N GLU A 494 43.82 -66.59 -31.61
CA GLU A 494 42.60 -66.08 -32.28
C GLU A 494 42.88 -65.20 -33.51
N THR A 495 44.12 -64.78 -33.75
CA THR A 495 44.51 -64.09 -34.99
C THR A 495 44.95 -65.03 -36.11
N CYS A 496 45.00 -66.35 -35.87
CA CYS A 496 45.39 -67.36 -36.87
C CYS A 496 44.23 -68.23 -37.40
N GLU A 497 42.98 -68.02 -36.96
CA GLU A 497 41.77 -68.58 -37.59
C GLU A 497 40.88 -67.44 -38.13
N LEU A 498 41.38 -66.74 -39.15
CA LEU A 498 40.62 -65.90 -40.08
C LEU A 498 40.97 -66.26 -41.51
#